data_AF-A0A154R5R7-F1
#
_entry.id   AF-A0A154R5R7-F1
#
_cell.length_a   1.000
_cell.length_b   1.000
_cell.length_c   1.000
_cell.angle_alpha   90.00
_cell.angle_beta   90.00
_cell.angle_gamma   90.00
#
_symmetry.space_group_name_H-M   'P 1'
#
loop_
_entity.id
_entity.type
_entity.pdbx_description
1 polymer ?
#
loop_
_entity_poly.entity_id
_entity_poly.type
_entity_poly.pdbx_seq_one_letter_code
_entity_poly.pdbx_strand_id
1 'polypeptide(L)'
;MRRTDMADTMRSSYPGRRRAMWAGVLLAALGAGGCSSMGSRSSVVVAPAQSTATTESSATASSESSLAAIIRNQLQLGHYDTGEKALRQHLRQHPGDRAAQGMLRQLTVDPEQMLGSRWHAHIVQAGESYSTLAERYLGDANLFLILARYNGSANPSLLRVGQTLRIPAPAEGAAPAAVAAADAAAPVAPASPPPGAESAAAKARRLQDESVALLDQGRKQQALARLGEALAIEPRLKPSGTKAATLRSQLLDSYHERAIVLYRDQQLDPAIALWDRVLAIAPDYEPAVIYRARARELKHRLEQY
;
A
#
# COMPACT_ATOMS: atom_id res chain seq x y z
N MET A 1 -32.97 3.73 54.81
CA MET A 1 -34.09 3.23 55.65
C MET A 1 -35.29 3.05 54.72
N ARG A 2 -35.69 1.80 54.39
CA ARG A 2 -36.66 1.42 53.31
C ARG A 2 -36.18 1.82 51.90
N ARG A 3 -36.20 1.02 50.82
CA ARG A 3 -36.69 -0.36 50.49
C ARG A 3 -38.20 -0.52 50.21
N THR A 4 -38.55 -0.38 48.92
CA THR A 4 -39.75 -0.84 48.14
C THR A 4 -39.62 -0.22 46.73
N ASP A 5 -39.96 -0.85 45.59
CA ASP A 5 -40.25 -2.27 45.28
C ASP A 5 -40.15 -2.55 43.75
N MET A 6 -40.38 -3.82 43.35
CA MET A 6 -40.82 -4.38 42.02
C MET A 6 -40.52 -3.62 40.69
N ALA A 7 -40.02 -4.20 39.59
CA ALA A 7 -39.93 -5.59 39.07
C ALA A 7 -41.25 -6.26 38.60
N ASP A 8 -41.62 -6.04 37.32
CA ASP A 8 -42.51 -6.84 36.44
C ASP A 8 -42.43 -6.24 35.00
N THR A 9 -42.83 -6.80 33.85
CA THR A 9 -42.69 -8.16 33.22
C THR A 9 -43.01 -8.03 31.70
N MET A 10 -42.93 -9.12 30.92
CA MET A 10 -43.28 -9.33 29.49
C MET A 10 -42.15 -9.05 28.47
N ARG A 11 -41.57 -10.00 27.72
CA ARG A 11 -41.89 -11.38 27.23
C ARG A 11 -42.56 -11.44 25.85
N SER A 12 -42.06 -12.38 25.02
CA SER A 12 -42.64 -12.90 23.76
C SER A 12 -42.56 -11.98 22.52
N SER A 13 -42.43 -12.49 21.28
CA SER A 13 -42.33 -13.91 20.83
C SER A 13 -41.55 -14.05 19.50
N TYR A 14 -40.71 -15.08 19.40
CA TYR A 14 -40.47 -15.81 18.14
C TYR A 14 -41.65 -16.79 17.91
N PRO A 15 -42.05 -17.09 16.66
CA PRO A 15 -41.62 -18.38 16.07
C PRO A 15 -41.45 -18.38 14.53
N GLY A 16 -40.74 -19.38 13.99
CA GLY A 16 -40.63 -19.59 12.53
C GLY A 16 -39.67 -20.73 12.11
N ARG A 17 -40.08 -22.00 12.25
CA ARG A 17 -39.29 -23.20 11.89
C ARG A 17 -39.98 -24.03 10.80
N ARG A 18 -39.21 -24.50 9.79
CA ARG A 18 -39.19 -25.84 9.12
C ARG A 18 -38.33 -25.71 7.83
N ARG A 19 -37.36 -26.55 7.43
CA ARG A 19 -37.07 -28.02 7.42
C ARG A 19 -37.72 -28.82 6.27
N ALA A 20 -36.94 -29.79 5.76
CA ALA A 20 -37.23 -30.87 4.78
C ALA A 20 -37.20 -30.51 3.28
N MET A 21 -36.94 -31.43 2.32
CA MET A 21 -35.95 -32.53 2.18
C MET A 21 -36.16 -33.30 0.84
N TRP A 22 -35.09 -33.56 0.04
CA TRP A 22 -34.99 -34.57 -1.05
C TRP A 22 -35.99 -34.35 -2.25
N ALA A 23 -35.90 -34.95 -3.44
CA ALA A 23 -34.94 -35.85 -4.13
C ALA A 23 -34.73 -35.31 -5.60
N GLY A 24 -34.38 -36.01 -6.70
CA GLY A 24 -34.01 -37.41 -6.99
C GLY A 24 -34.32 -37.81 -8.47
N VAL A 25 -33.64 -38.84 -9.02
CA VAL A 25 -33.93 -39.59 -10.30
C VAL A 25 -33.68 -38.77 -11.61
N LEU A 26 -32.77 -39.09 -12.56
CA LEU A 26 -32.37 -40.29 -13.34
C LEU A 26 -33.35 -40.81 -14.40
N LEU A 27 -32.98 -40.74 -15.70
CA LEU A 27 -32.78 -41.94 -16.53
C LEU A 27 -32.05 -41.61 -17.84
N ALA A 28 -31.57 -42.64 -18.55
CA ALA A 28 -30.88 -42.55 -19.84
C ALA A 28 -31.47 -43.52 -20.87
N ALA A 29 -31.20 -43.30 -22.15
CA ALA A 29 -31.47 -44.26 -23.22
C ALA A 29 -30.35 -44.21 -24.28
N LEU A 30 -29.86 -45.39 -24.69
CA LEU A 30 -28.94 -45.54 -25.82
C LEU A 30 -29.74 -45.94 -27.07
N GLY A 31 -29.21 -45.59 -28.24
CA GLY A 31 -29.64 -46.12 -29.54
C GLY A 31 -28.47 -46.15 -30.51
N ALA A 32 -28.18 -47.29 -31.11
CA ALA A 32 -27.10 -47.48 -32.08
C ALA A 32 -27.65 -47.88 -33.45
N GLY A 33 -26.97 -47.49 -34.53
CA GLY A 33 -27.35 -47.81 -35.91
C GLY A 33 -26.16 -47.68 -36.86
N GLY A 34 -26.05 -48.59 -37.83
CA GLY A 34 -24.91 -48.72 -38.75
C GLY A 34 -25.01 -47.93 -40.07
N CYS A 35 -23.96 -48.02 -40.88
CA CYS A 35 -23.71 -47.18 -42.06
C CYS A 35 -24.22 -47.77 -43.40
N SER A 36 -24.47 -46.91 -44.40
CA SER A 36 -24.41 -47.29 -45.83
C SER A 36 -24.06 -46.14 -46.81
N SER A 37 -22.88 -46.26 -47.43
CA SER A 37 -22.47 -45.86 -48.79
C SER A 37 -23.00 -44.60 -49.53
N MET A 38 -22.03 -43.75 -49.92
CA MET A 38 -21.77 -43.30 -51.32
C MET A 38 -22.81 -42.41 -52.07
N GLY A 39 -22.44 -41.15 -52.36
CA GLY A 39 -23.24 -40.28 -53.25
C GLY A 39 -22.58 -38.94 -53.68
N SER A 40 -21.84 -38.97 -54.80
CA SER A 40 -21.44 -37.86 -55.70
C SER A 40 -21.55 -36.36 -55.31
N ARG A 41 -20.38 -35.69 -55.47
CA ARG A 41 -20.17 -34.35 -56.10
C ARG A 41 -20.58 -33.05 -55.37
N SER A 42 -19.53 -32.34 -54.95
CA SER A 42 -19.27 -30.92 -55.24
C SER A 42 -20.35 -29.85 -54.95
N SER A 43 -20.23 -29.20 -53.79
CA SER A 43 -20.35 -27.74 -53.70
C SER A 43 -19.49 -27.18 -52.55
N VAL A 44 -19.21 -25.88 -52.60
CA VAL A 44 -18.34 -25.17 -51.65
C VAL A 44 -19.08 -24.83 -50.36
N VAL A 45 -18.48 -25.10 -49.20
CA VAL A 45 -18.40 -24.20 -48.02
C VAL A 45 -17.37 -24.73 -47.02
N VAL A 46 -16.76 -23.85 -46.24
CA VAL A 46 -15.70 -24.15 -45.27
C VAL A 46 -16.22 -25.01 -44.11
N ALA A 47 -15.48 -26.08 -43.77
CA ALA A 47 -15.69 -26.89 -42.56
C ALA A 47 -14.58 -26.62 -41.51
N PRO A 48 -14.87 -26.68 -40.20
CA PRO A 48 -13.92 -26.28 -39.16
C PRO A 48 -13.02 -27.42 -38.65
N ALA A 49 -11.74 -27.11 -38.46
CA ALA A 49 -10.78 -27.82 -37.61
C ALA A 49 -9.61 -26.85 -37.32
N GLN A 50 -8.82 -26.95 -36.24
CA GLN A 50 -8.68 -28.00 -35.24
C GLN A 50 -8.58 -27.39 -33.83
N SER A 51 -9.01 -28.11 -32.79
CA SER A 51 -8.54 -27.86 -31.43
C SER A 51 -7.19 -28.57 -31.23
N THR A 52 -6.12 -27.81 -30.97
CA THR A 52 -4.84 -28.36 -30.51
C THR A 52 -4.24 -27.48 -29.39
N ALA A 53 -3.68 -28.16 -28.39
CA ALA A 53 -2.77 -27.63 -27.36
C ALA A 53 -3.14 -26.28 -26.69
N THR A 54 -3.94 -26.38 -25.63
CA THR A 54 -3.92 -25.51 -24.45
C THR A 54 -2.52 -24.94 -24.15
N THR A 55 -2.30 -23.65 -24.46
CA THR A 55 -1.09 -22.91 -24.06
C THR A 55 -1.34 -22.16 -22.74
N GLU A 56 -1.93 -22.86 -21.76
CA GLU A 56 -2.25 -22.36 -20.41
C GLU A 56 -1.44 -23.10 -19.33
N SER A 57 -0.14 -23.30 -19.56
CA SER A 57 0.76 -23.85 -18.53
C SER A 57 2.19 -23.35 -18.70
N SER A 58 2.49 -22.18 -18.12
CA SER A 58 3.84 -21.65 -17.86
C SER A 58 3.82 -20.36 -17.03
N ALA A 59 2.83 -19.49 -17.21
CA ALA A 59 2.82 -18.14 -16.62
C ALA A 59 2.55 -18.09 -15.11
N THR A 60 1.91 -19.13 -14.54
CA THR A 60 1.46 -19.15 -13.13
C THR A 60 2.47 -19.72 -12.14
N ALA A 61 3.52 -20.42 -12.58
CA ALA A 61 4.52 -21.00 -11.69
C ALA A 61 5.57 -19.96 -11.20
N SER A 62 5.76 -18.87 -11.95
CA SER A 62 6.83 -17.88 -11.69
C SER A 62 6.44 -16.78 -10.70
N SER A 63 5.20 -16.77 -10.20
CA SER A 63 4.65 -15.71 -9.34
C SER A 63 5.01 -15.90 -7.86
N GLU A 64 4.90 -17.12 -7.35
CA GLU A 64 4.97 -17.44 -5.91
C GLU A 64 6.36 -17.26 -5.29
N SER A 65 7.43 -17.49 -6.06
CA SER A 65 8.82 -17.45 -5.59
C SER A 65 9.62 -16.21 -6.04
N SER A 66 8.98 -15.24 -6.69
CA SER A 66 9.65 -14.03 -7.17
C SER A 66 10.18 -13.16 -6.00
N LEU A 67 11.37 -12.58 -6.15
CA LEU A 67 11.98 -11.72 -5.11
C LEU A 67 11.03 -10.59 -4.67
N ALA A 68 10.30 -9.99 -5.62
CA ALA A 68 9.32 -8.94 -5.35
C ALA A 68 8.06 -9.42 -4.59
N ALA A 69 7.71 -10.71 -4.67
CA ALA A 69 6.68 -11.31 -3.82
C ALA A 69 7.22 -11.58 -2.40
N ILE A 70 8.45 -12.08 -2.27
CA ILE A 70 9.09 -12.34 -0.96
C ILE A 70 9.24 -11.03 -0.16
N ILE A 71 9.73 -9.97 -0.79
CA ILE A 71 9.87 -8.65 -0.16
C ILE A 71 8.50 -8.13 0.33
N ARG A 72 7.49 -8.16 -0.53
CA ARG A 72 6.16 -7.59 -0.27
C ARG A 72 5.34 -8.38 0.75
N ASN A 73 5.33 -9.70 0.62
CA ASN A 73 4.39 -10.57 1.34
C ASN A 73 4.99 -11.13 2.64
N GLN A 74 6.31 -10.95 2.86
CA GLN A 74 6.99 -11.39 4.09
C GLN A 74 7.78 -10.25 4.74
N LEU A 75 8.76 -9.68 4.04
CA LEU A 75 9.75 -8.79 4.66
C LEU A 75 9.17 -7.42 5.05
N GLN A 76 8.35 -6.82 4.19
CA GLN A 76 7.62 -5.58 4.50
C GLN A 76 6.58 -5.75 5.62
N LEU A 77 6.15 -6.98 5.90
CA LEU A 77 5.18 -7.33 6.94
C LEU A 77 5.83 -7.83 8.25
N GLY A 78 7.16 -7.94 8.29
CA GLY A 78 7.89 -8.40 9.48
C GLY A 78 8.03 -9.92 9.63
N HIS A 79 7.61 -10.71 8.65
CA HIS A 79 7.72 -12.18 8.69
C HIS A 79 9.15 -12.65 8.35
N TYR A 80 10.13 -12.19 9.11
CA TYR A 80 11.55 -12.34 8.79
C TYR A 80 11.99 -13.81 8.66
N ASP A 81 11.55 -14.72 9.54
CA ASP A 81 11.89 -16.15 9.46
C ASP A 81 11.39 -16.82 8.17
N THR A 82 10.17 -16.48 7.74
CA THR A 82 9.55 -17.01 6.52
C THR A 82 10.19 -16.39 5.29
N GLY A 83 10.44 -15.09 5.32
CA GLY A 83 11.15 -14.36 4.27
C GLY A 83 12.59 -14.84 4.08
N GLU A 84 13.31 -15.16 5.15
CA GLU A 84 14.68 -15.69 5.06
C GLU A 84 14.70 -17.09 4.40
N LYS A 85 13.79 -17.98 4.81
CA LYS A 85 13.62 -19.30 4.20
C LYS A 85 13.28 -19.19 2.71
N ALA A 86 12.39 -18.26 2.36
CA ALA A 86 12.03 -17.98 0.97
C ALA A 86 13.20 -17.40 0.15
N LEU A 87 13.97 -16.46 0.70
CA LEU A 87 15.19 -15.93 0.05
C LEU A 87 16.25 -17.03 -0.16
N ARG A 88 16.49 -17.88 0.85
CA ARG A 88 17.39 -19.06 0.73
C ARG A 88 16.88 -20.07 -0.31
N GLN A 89 15.56 -20.20 -0.49
CA GLN A 89 14.99 -21.03 -1.56
C GLN A 89 15.18 -20.39 -2.94
N HIS A 90 14.85 -19.10 -3.08
CA HIS A 90 15.05 -18.34 -4.30
C HIS A 90 16.51 -18.37 -4.77
N LEU A 91 17.47 -18.16 -3.84
CA LEU A 91 18.90 -18.20 -4.15
C LEU A 91 19.46 -19.59 -4.51
N ARG A 92 18.76 -20.69 -4.19
CA ARG A 92 19.11 -22.02 -4.73
C ARG A 92 18.73 -22.17 -6.20
N GLN A 93 17.71 -21.44 -6.66
CA GLN A 93 17.24 -21.41 -8.05
C GLN A 93 17.98 -20.32 -8.85
N HIS A 94 18.35 -19.21 -8.20
CA HIS A 94 19.01 -18.05 -8.79
C HIS A 94 20.27 -17.64 -7.99
N PRO A 95 21.36 -18.44 -7.99
CA PRO A 95 22.55 -18.15 -7.17
C PRO A 95 23.21 -16.80 -7.47
N GLY A 96 23.00 -16.25 -8.66
CA GLY A 96 23.54 -14.95 -9.11
C GLY A 96 22.68 -13.72 -8.79
N ASP A 97 21.49 -13.86 -8.19
CA ASP A 97 20.64 -12.70 -7.87
C ASP A 97 21.25 -11.88 -6.71
N ARG A 98 21.94 -10.79 -7.06
CA ARG A 98 22.59 -9.87 -6.11
C ARG A 98 21.58 -9.13 -5.22
N ALA A 99 20.36 -8.88 -5.67
CA ALA A 99 19.33 -8.21 -4.87
C ALA A 99 18.77 -9.17 -3.80
N ALA A 100 18.52 -10.43 -4.16
CA ALA A 100 18.16 -11.48 -3.20
C ALA A 100 19.30 -11.77 -2.20
N GLN A 101 20.56 -11.81 -2.66
CA GLN A 101 21.74 -11.92 -1.79
C GLN A 101 21.84 -10.73 -0.81
N GLY A 102 21.65 -9.51 -1.29
CA GLY A 102 21.66 -8.29 -0.49
C GLY A 102 20.55 -8.29 0.57
N MET A 103 19.33 -8.65 0.17
CA MET A 103 18.19 -8.75 1.07
C MET A 103 18.38 -9.82 2.14
N LEU A 104 19.00 -10.96 1.80
CA LEU A 104 19.35 -12.00 2.78
C LEU A 104 20.42 -11.52 3.77
N ARG A 105 21.44 -10.80 3.30
CA ARG A 105 22.48 -10.20 4.16
C ARG A 105 21.88 -9.20 5.17
N GLN A 106 20.86 -8.44 4.76
CA GLN A 106 20.15 -7.50 5.64
C GLN A 106 19.32 -8.17 6.75
N LEU A 107 19.02 -9.47 6.65
CA LEU A 107 18.40 -10.24 7.73
C LEU A 107 19.44 -10.87 8.66
N THR A 108 20.52 -11.42 8.12
CA THR A 108 21.44 -12.29 8.86
C THR A 108 22.60 -11.57 9.54
N VAL A 109 23.03 -10.41 9.02
CA VAL A 109 24.10 -9.60 9.64
C VAL A 109 23.50 -8.70 10.73
N ASP A 110 24.29 -8.37 11.75
CA ASP A 110 23.89 -7.41 12.78
C ASP A 110 23.76 -5.97 12.21
N PRO A 111 22.72 -5.20 12.58
CA PRO A 111 22.53 -3.84 12.05
C PRO A 111 23.64 -2.86 12.41
N GLU A 112 24.20 -2.92 13.61
CA GLU A 112 25.26 -2.00 14.05
C GLU A 112 26.63 -2.41 13.48
N GLN A 113 26.83 -3.70 13.17
CA GLN A 113 27.97 -4.16 12.35
C GLN A 113 27.89 -3.73 10.88
N MET A 114 26.69 -3.70 10.28
CA MET A 114 26.54 -3.29 8.87
C MET A 114 26.55 -1.76 8.68
N LEU A 115 25.93 -1.03 9.60
CA LEU A 115 25.66 0.41 9.44
C LEU A 115 26.52 1.30 10.36
N GLY A 116 27.21 0.72 11.34
CA GLY A 116 27.99 1.44 12.35
C GLY A 116 27.18 1.85 13.59
N SER A 117 27.87 2.01 14.72
CA SER A 117 27.27 2.40 16.00
C SER A 117 27.05 3.91 16.18
N ARG A 118 27.59 4.74 15.28
CA ARG A 118 27.34 6.20 15.25
C ARG A 118 26.04 6.48 14.50
N TRP A 119 25.15 7.26 15.11
CA TRP A 119 23.87 7.66 14.52
C TRP A 119 23.51 9.10 14.89
N HIS A 120 22.62 9.71 14.12
CA HIS A 120 21.91 10.93 14.48
C HIS A 120 20.40 10.66 14.57
N ALA A 121 19.68 11.53 15.28
CA ALA A 121 18.22 11.46 15.33
C ALA A 121 17.61 11.93 13.99
N HIS A 122 16.49 11.33 13.60
CA HIS A 122 15.58 11.84 12.58
C HIS A 122 14.13 11.69 13.05
N ILE A 123 13.29 12.71 12.86
CA ILE A 123 11.87 12.64 13.21
C ILE A 123 11.09 12.37 11.92
N VAL A 124 10.42 11.21 11.87
CA VAL A 124 9.69 10.73 10.69
C VAL A 124 8.61 11.73 10.27
N GLN A 125 8.67 12.15 9.01
CA GLN A 125 7.71 13.07 8.41
C GLN A 125 6.58 12.33 7.69
N ALA A 126 5.48 13.03 7.42
CA ALA A 126 4.31 12.44 6.75
C ALA A 126 4.66 11.94 5.35
N GLY A 127 4.50 10.63 5.11
CA GLY A 127 4.79 9.97 3.84
C GLY A 127 6.20 9.37 3.72
N GLU A 128 7.05 9.48 4.74
CA GLU A 128 8.32 8.75 4.77
C GLU A 128 8.12 7.27 5.13
N SER A 129 8.97 6.42 4.55
CA SER A 129 9.12 4.99 4.87
C SER A 129 10.60 4.66 5.13
N TYR A 130 10.88 3.47 5.67
CA TYR A 130 12.27 3.01 5.76
C TYR A 130 12.97 2.93 4.40
N SER A 131 12.27 2.74 3.28
CA SER A 131 12.89 2.76 1.94
C SER A 131 13.20 4.17 1.45
N THR A 132 12.34 5.17 1.67
CA THR A 132 12.68 6.56 1.34
C THR A 132 13.79 7.13 2.24
N LEU A 133 13.89 6.63 3.47
CA LEU A 133 14.95 7.01 4.42
C LEU A 133 16.26 6.30 4.08
N ALA A 134 16.23 5.03 3.70
CA ALA A 134 17.40 4.29 3.22
C ALA A 134 17.95 4.89 1.91
N GLU A 135 17.10 5.28 0.97
CA GLU A 135 17.50 6.03 -0.22
C GLU A 135 18.20 7.35 0.16
N ARG A 136 17.60 8.15 1.04
CA ARG A 136 18.14 9.47 1.42
C ARG A 136 19.46 9.40 2.20
N TYR A 137 19.58 8.48 3.15
CA TYR A 137 20.68 8.46 4.13
C TYR A 137 21.73 7.37 3.88
N LEU A 138 21.38 6.30 3.16
CA LEU A 138 22.27 5.17 2.84
C LEU A 138 22.54 5.03 1.33
N GLY A 139 21.84 5.79 0.48
CA GLY A 139 22.02 5.78 -0.98
C GLY A 139 21.38 4.61 -1.72
N ASP A 140 20.56 3.79 -1.04
CA ASP A 140 19.85 2.66 -1.65
C ASP A 140 18.55 2.34 -0.89
N ALA A 141 17.41 2.55 -1.53
CA ALA A 141 16.07 2.20 -1.03
C ALA A 141 15.92 0.73 -0.62
N ASN A 142 16.73 -0.19 -1.17
CA ASN A 142 16.71 -1.59 -0.80
C ASN A 142 17.26 -1.84 0.62
N LEU A 143 18.02 -0.90 1.20
CA LEU A 143 18.53 -0.97 2.58
C LEU A 143 17.45 -0.66 3.65
N PHE A 144 16.17 -0.59 3.27
CA PHE A 144 15.05 -0.37 4.18
C PHE A 144 14.99 -1.40 5.33
N LEU A 145 15.38 -2.64 5.06
CA LEU A 145 15.21 -3.76 5.99
C LEU A 145 16.27 -3.73 7.10
N ILE A 146 17.53 -3.45 6.75
CA ILE A 146 18.58 -3.24 7.75
C ILE A 146 18.35 -1.95 8.55
N LEU A 147 17.86 -0.87 7.92
CA LEU A 147 17.51 0.37 8.63
C LEU A 147 16.32 0.19 9.58
N ALA A 148 15.33 -0.64 9.22
CA ALA A 148 14.24 -1.03 10.10
C ALA A 148 14.74 -1.84 11.31
N ARG A 149 15.61 -2.85 11.08
CA ARG A 149 16.22 -3.64 12.15
C ARG A 149 17.12 -2.79 13.06
N TYR A 150 17.88 -1.85 12.52
CA TYR A 150 18.66 -0.84 13.27
C TYR A 150 17.79 -0.01 14.22
N ASN A 151 16.52 0.21 13.85
CA ASN A 151 15.54 0.92 14.67
C ASN A 151 14.67 0.00 15.55
N GLY A 152 15.04 -1.28 15.70
CA GLY A 152 14.28 -2.26 16.49
C GLY A 152 12.89 -2.59 15.90
N SER A 153 12.66 -2.25 14.64
CA SER A 153 11.35 -2.39 14.01
C SER A 153 11.11 -3.82 13.50
N ALA A 154 10.17 -4.50 14.16
CA ALA A 154 9.72 -5.83 13.76
C ALA A 154 8.94 -5.84 12.43
N ASN A 155 8.38 -4.72 11.98
CA ASN A 155 7.63 -4.61 10.73
C ASN A 155 7.90 -3.24 10.06
N PRO A 156 8.56 -3.20 8.89
CA PRO A 156 8.94 -1.94 8.23
C PRO A 156 7.76 -1.09 7.72
N SER A 157 6.55 -1.65 7.59
CA SER A 157 5.35 -0.93 7.17
C SER A 157 4.64 -0.18 8.32
N LEU A 158 5.03 -0.42 9.58
CA LEU A 158 4.41 0.23 10.77
C LEU A 158 5.10 1.52 11.21
N LEU A 159 5.92 2.14 10.35
CA LEU A 159 6.62 3.39 10.67
C LEU A 159 5.63 4.54 10.92
N ARG A 160 5.79 5.25 12.04
CA ARG A 160 4.84 6.29 12.48
C ARG A 160 5.40 7.70 12.28
N VAL A 161 4.56 8.62 11.81
CA VAL A 161 4.89 10.06 11.77
C VAL A 161 5.14 10.57 13.20
N GLY A 162 6.18 11.38 13.37
CA GLY A 162 6.63 11.85 14.69
C GLY A 162 7.48 10.84 15.49
N GLN A 163 7.68 9.61 14.98
CA GLN A 163 8.63 8.67 15.57
C GLN A 163 10.06 9.19 15.40
N THR A 164 10.86 9.17 16.46
CA THR A 164 12.31 9.39 16.38
C THR A 164 12.99 8.10 15.97
N LEU A 165 13.80 8.16 14.91
CA LEU A 165 14.67 7.08 14.44
C LEU A 165 16.14 7.40 14.71
N ARG A 166 16.92 6.36 14.94
CA ARG A 166 18.37 6.34 14.79
C ARG A 166 18.68 6.18 13.30
N ILE A 167 19.27 7.21 12.69
CA ILE A 167 19.80 7.15 11.31
C ILE A 167 21.32 6.99 11.41
N PRO A 168 21.92 5.95 10.81
CA PRO A 168 23.37 5.77 10.82
C PRO A 168 24.08 7.00 10.27
N ALA A 169 25.06 7.50 11.01
CA ALA A 169 25.92 8.59 10.59
C ALA A 169 27.19 8.00 9.96
N PRO A 170 27.60 8.45 8.75
CA PRO A 170 28.88 8.04 8.18
C PRO A 170 30.02 8.27 9.18
N ALA A 171 30.94 7.30 9.30
CA ALA A 171 32.22 7.55 9.95
C ALA A 171 32.89 8.76 9.26
N GLU A 172 33.41 9.70 10.05
CA GLU A 172 33.56 11.11 9.62
C GLU A 172 34.30 11.30 8.30
N GLY A 173 33.54 11.65 7.26
CA GLY A 173 34.04 11.89 5.90
C GLY A 173 33.23 12.90 5.07
N ALA A 174 32.06 13.36 5.53
CA ALA A 174 31.31 14.46 4.94
C ALA A 174 30.34 15.10 5.95
N ALA A 175 30.42 16.42 6.13
CA ALA A 175 29.46 17.27 6.83
C ALA A 175 29.29 18.58 6.02
N PRO A 176 28.17 19.32 6.16
CA PRO A 176 28.01 20.26 7.29
C PRO A 176 26.79 19.93 8.16
N ALA A 177 26.95 19.90 9.49
CA ALA A 177 26.87 21.05 10.40
C ALA A 177 25.43 21.40 10.83
N ALA A 178 25.00 20.80 11.94
CA ALA A 178 23.86 21.28 12.73
C ALA A 178 24.33 22.40 13.67
N VAL A 179 23.48 23.39 13.91
CA VAL A 179 23.66 24.37 15.00
C VAL A 179 22.72 24.03 16.16
N ALA A 180 23.29 23.89 17.36
CA ALA A 180 22.55 23.73 18.60
C ALA A 180 22.69 25.01 19.44
N ALA A 181 21.60 25.40 20.10
CA ALA A 181 21.57 26.40 21.17
C ALA A 181 20.47 25.99 22.16
N ALA A 182 20.65 26.27 23.45
CA ALA A 182 19.83 25.74 24.51
C ALA A 182 19.29 26.82 25.46
N ASP A 183 18.02 26.62 25.84
CA ASP A 183 17.40 26.95 27.13
C ASP A 183 17.27 28.42 27.61
N ALA A 184 16.37 28.59 28.59
CA ALA A 184 16.16 29.69 29.52
C ALA A 184 15.46 31.02 29.08
N ALA A 185 14.45 31.36 29.89
CA ALA A 185 14.03 32.70 30.34
C ALA A 185 13.21 33.66 29.44
N ALA A 186 11.92 33.77 29.82
CA ALA A 186 11.09 35.00 29.87
C ALA A 186 10.59 35.65 28.54
N PRO A 187 9.48 36.43 28.57
CA PRO A 187 8.70 36.74 27.37
C PRO A 187 8.99 38.13 26.76
N VAL A 188 9.10 38.18 25.42
CA VAL A 188 9.04 39.42 24.62
C VAL A 188 8.18 39.18 23.37
N ALA A 189 7.65 40.26 22.78
CA ALA A 189 6.71 40.33 21.66
C ALA A 189 7.09 39.50 20.40
N PRO A 190 6.11 39.12 19.54
CA PRO A 190 6.34 38.26 18.39
C PRO A 190 7.22 38.93 17.32
N ALA A 191 8.46 38.45 17.20
CA ALA A 191 9.36 38.77 16.09
C ALA A 191 9.11 37.84 14.89
N SER A 192 9.29 38.37 13.67
CA SER A 192 9.14 37.61 12.42
C SER A 192 10.18 36.48 12.29
N PRO A 193 9.83 35.34 11.66
CA PRO A 193 10.77 34.23 11.45
C PRO A 193 11.93 34.60 10.51
N PRO A 194 13.11 33.96 10.65
CA PRO A 194 14.32 34.32 9.91
C PRO A 194 14.29 33.89 8.42
N PRO A 195 15.00 34.61 7.53
CA PRO A 195 15.13 34.22 6.13
C PRO A 195 16.06 33.02 5.98
N GLY A 196 15.53 31.89 5.52
CA GLY A 196 16.35 30.70 5.18
C GLY A 196 15.56 29.40 5.12
N ALA A 197 14.55 29.23 5.98
CA ALA A 197 13.67 28.07 5.95
C ALA A 197 12.47 28.32 5.03
N GLU A 198 12.38 27.59 3.90
CA GLU A 198 11.18 27.59 3.05
C GLU A 198 10.01 26.98 3.86
N SER A 199 9.05 27.82 4.25
CA SER A 199 7.84 27.39 4.98
C SER A 199 7.12 26.26 4.26
N ALA A 200 6.53 25.32 5.01
CA ALA A 200 5.74 24.21 4.46
C ALA A 200 4.69 24.70 3.44
N ALA A 201 4.02 25.82 3.72
CA ALA A 201 3.04 26.43 2.82
C ALA A 201 3.66 27.07 1.55
N ALA A 202 4.93 27.50 1.59
CA ALA A 202 5.67 27.97 0.42
C ALA A 202 6.11 26.78 -0.44
N LYS A 203 6.71 25.76 0.18
CA LYS A 203 7.11 24.50 -0.48
C LYS A 203 5.93 23.81 -1.16
N ALA A 204 4.76 23.76 -0.52
CA ALA A 204 3.55 23.20 -1.10
C ALA A 204 3.08 23.96 -2.36
N ARG A 205 3.13 25.31 -2.36
CA ARG A 205 2.82 26.12 -3.55
C ARG A 205 3.82 25.84 -4.68
N ARG A 206 5.12 25.88 -4.38
CA ARG A 206 6.20 25.58 -5.33
C ARG A 206 6.04 24.21 -6.00
N LEU A 207 5.69 23.18 -5.23
CA LEU A 207 5.42 21.83 -5.73
C LEU A 207 4.18 21.77 -6.64
N GLN A 208 3.13 22.52 -6.30
CA GLN A 208 1.94 22.66 -7.15
C GLN A 208 2.26 23.39 -8.47
N ASP A 209 3.04 24.46 -8.43
CA ASP A 209 3.40 25.21 -9.64
C ASP A 209 4.35 24.41 -10.54
N GLU A 210 5.27 23.62 -9.95
CA GLU A 210 6.06 22.64 -10.70
C GLU A 210 5.19 21.51 -11.29
N SER A 211 4.13 21.07 -10.61
CA SER A 211 3.18 20.09 -11.18
C SER A 211 2.52 20.61 -12.46
N VAL A 212 2.21 21.91 -12.53
CA VAL A 212 1.65 22.53 -13.74
C VAL A 212 2.72 22.62 -14.83
N ALA A 213 3.95 23.01 -14.50
CA ALA A 213 5.06 23.04 -15.46
C ALA A 213 5.40 21.65 -16.03
N LEU A 214 5.25 20.58 -15.24
CA LEU A 214 5.40 19.19 -15.69
C LEU A 214 4.24 18.74 -16.59
N LEU A 215 3.01 19.16 -16.31
CA LEU A 215 1.87 18.90 -17.19
C LEU A 215 2.03 19.58 -18.56
N ASP A 216 2.55 20.82 -18.57
CA ASP A 216 2.80 21.58 -19.79
C ASP A 216 3.94 21.01 -20.64
N GLN A 217 4.84 20.22 -20.03
CA GLN A 217 5.81 19.36 -20.72
C GLN A 217 5.22 18.00 -21.17
N GLY A 218 3.90 17.80 -21.04
CA GLY A 218 3.21 16.52 -21.31
C GLY A 218 3.45 15.43 -20.27
N ARG A 219 4.22 15.69 -19.20
CA ARG A 219 4.67 14.68 -18.22
C ARG A 219 3.62 14.41 -17.13
N LYS A 220 2.40 14.08 -17.54
CA LYS A 220 1.21 13.95 -16.68
C LYS A 220 1.44 13.11 -15.41
N GLN A 221 2.18 12.00 -15.48
CA GLN A 221 2.45 11.16 -14.30
C GLN A 221 3.38 11.86 -13.29
N GLN A 222 4.39 12.60 -13.76
CA GLN A 222 5.27 13.40 -12.90
C GLN A 222 4.51 14.58 -12.28
N ALA A 223 3.62 15.22 -13.06
CA ALA A 223 2.72 16.26 -12.56
C ALA A 223 1.82 15.76 -11.41
N LEU A 224 1.12 14.63 -11.59
CA LEU A 224 0.27 14.05 -10.55
C LEU A 224 1.07 13.68 -9.29
N ALA A 225 2.28 13.13 -9.44
CA ALA A 225 3.17 12.84 -8.31
C ALA A 225 3.57 14.11 -7.54
N ARG A 226 3.99 15.16 -8.25
CA ARG A 226 4.43 16.43 -7.65
C ARG A 226 3.30 17.19 -6.94
N LEU A 227 2.09 17.13 -7.48
CA LEU A 227 0.90 17.63 -6.78
C LEU A 227 0.55 16.76 -5.55
N GLY A 228 0.78 15.45 -5.62
CA GLY A 228 0.67 14.55 -4.48
C GLY A 228 1.63 14.89 -3.33
N GLU A 229 2.85 15.32 -3.64
CA GLU A 229 3.78 15.89 -2.64
C GLU A 229 3.23 17.18 -2.03
N ALA A 230 2.74 18.12 -2.86
CA ALA A 230 2.17 19.38 -2.40
C ALA A 230 1.00 19.18 -1.41
N LEU A 231 0.08 18.27 -1.74
CA LEU A 231 -1.11 17.97 -0.94
C LEU A 231 -0.86 17.00 0.22
N ALA A 232 0.31 16.35 0.29
CA ALA A 232 0.77 15.67 1.49
C ALA A 232 1.34 16.65 2.53
N ILE A 233 1.85 17.81 2.10
CA ILE A 233 2.33 18.88 2.99
C ILE A 233 1.16 19.78 3.44
N GLU A 234 0.32 20.22 2.50
CA GLU A 234 -0.81 21.11 2.76
C GLU A 234 -2.07 20.58 2.04
N PRO A 235 -2.85 19.68 2.66
CA PRO A 235 -4.04 19.09 2.04
C PRO A 235 -5.07 20.14 1.58
N ARG A 236 -5.15 21.28 2.28
CA ARG A 236 -6.09 22.37 1.99
C ARG A 236 -5.49 23.45 1.07
N LEU A 237 -4.37 23.16 0.40
CA LEU A 237 -3.76 24.04 -0.59
C LEU A 237 -4.77 24.37 -1.70
N LYS A 238 -4.92 25.66 -2.01
CA LYS A 238 -5.77 26.12 -3.11
C LYS A 238 -5.03 25.95 -4.45
N PRO A 239 -5.69 25.45 -5.51
CA PRO A 239 -5.08 25.34 -6.83
C PRO A 239 -4.73 26.72 -7.40
N SER A 240 -3.53 26.88 -7.95
CA SER A 240 -3.03 28.14 -8.54
C SER A 240 -3.65 28.46 -9.91
N GLY A 241 -4.47 27.56 -10.47
CA GLY A 241 -5.23 27.79 -11.71
C GLY A 241 -6.02 26.56 -12.14
N THR A 242 -6.68 26.64 -13.29
CA THR A 242 -7.50 25.55 -13.85
C THR A 242 -6.72 24.25 -14.03
N LYS A 243 -5.49 24.32 -14.57
CA LYS A 243 -4.58 23.16 -14.71
C LYS A 243 -4.33 22.44 -13.39
N ALA A 244 -4.04 23.19 -12.32
CA ALA A 244 -3.82 22.64 -10.98
C ALA A 244 -5.12 22.04 -10.39
N ALA A 245 -6.28 22.65 -10.64
CA ALA A 245 -7.57 22.09 -10.24
C ALA A 245 -7.88 20.76 -10.96
N THR A 246 -7.66 20.69 -12.27
CA THR A 246 -7.83 19.46 -13.06
C THR A 246 -6.88 18.34 -12.61
N LEU A 247 -5.62 18.66 -12.31
CA LEU A 247 -4.68 17.70 -11.71
C LEU A 247 -5.16 17.24 -10.32
N ARG A 248 -5.70 18.14 -9.48
CA ARG A 248 -6.23 17.78 -8.15
C ARG A 248 -7.36 16.76 -8.27
N SER A 249 -8.35 17.00 -9.13
CA SER A 249 -9.45 16.04 -9.35
C SER A 249 -8.91 14.67 -9.79
N GLN A 250 -8.08 14.64 -10.84
CA GLN A 250 -7.52 13.38 -11.35
C GLN A 250 -6.67 12.61 -10.32
N LEU A 251 -6.01 13.32 -9.40
CA LEU A 251 -5.28 12.70 -8.29
C LEU A 251 -6.22 12.10 -7.23
N LEU A 252 -7.31 12.79 -6.89
CA LEU A 252 -8.33 12.28 -5.96
C LEU A 252 -9.05 11.06 -6.53
N ASP A 253 -9.40 11.09 -7.80
CA ASP A 253 -10.03 9.97 -8.51
C ASP A 253 -9.09 8.75 -8.55
N SER A 254 -7.80 8.96 -8.84
CA SER A 254 -6.79 7.88 -8.80
C SER A 254 -6.59 7.29 -7.40
N TYR A 255 -6.69 8.09 -6.33
CA TYR A 255 -6.70 7.57 -4.97
C TYR A 255 -7.98 6.79 -4.66
N HIS A 256 -9.14 7.23 -5.16
CA HIS A 256 -10.41 6.54 -4.98
C HIS A 256 -10.42 5.19 -5.72
N GLU A 257 -10.03 5.14 -6.99
CA GLU A 257 -9.91 3.91 -7.80
C GLU A 257 -9.02 2.87 -7.11
N ARG A 258 -7.83 3.29 -6.66
CA ARG A 258 -6.89 2.41 -5.95
C ARG A 258 -7.47 1.89 -4.62
N ALA A 259 -8.23 2.72 -3.91
CA ALA A 259 -8.91 2.31 -2.68
C ALA A 259 -10.05 1.31 -2.95
N ILE A 260 -10.79 1.45 -4.05
CA ILE A 260 -11.81 0.49 -4.49
C ILE A 260 -11.19 -0.88 -4.80
N VAL A 261 -10.03 -0.92 -5.48
CA VAL A 261 -9.27 -2.16 -5.71
C VAL A 261 -8.89 -2.81 -4.37
N LEU A 262 -8.25 -2.06 -3.47
CA LEU A 262 -7.83 -2.57 -2.17
C LEU A 262 -9.02 -3.08 -1.33
N TYR A 263 -10.17 -2.40 -1.38
CA TYR A 263 -11.39 -2.79 -0.67
C TYR A 263 -12.01 -4.08 -1.22
N ARG A 264 -12.10 -4.23 -2.56
CA ARG A 264 -12.53 -5.48 -3.21
C ARG A 264 -11.60 -6.64 -2.83
N ASP A 265 -10.31 -6.36 -2.74
CA ASP A 265 -9.26 -7.33 -2.39
C ASP A 265 -9.14 -7.50 -0.85
N GLN A 266 -10.12 -7.01 -0.08
CA GLN A 266 -10.25 -7.05 1.39
C GLN A 266 -9.07 -6.45 2.18
N GLN A 267 -8.23 -5.63 1.55
CA GLN A 267 -7.20 -4.83 2.19
C GLN A 267 -7.81 -3.54 2.77
N LEU A 268 -8.65 -3.71 3.79
CA LEU A 268 -9.53 -2.66 4.31
C LEU A 268 -8.75 -1.48 4.92
N ASP A 269 -7.70 -1.69 5.70
CA ASP A 269 -6.90 -0.59 6.25
C ASP A 269 -6.18 0.24 5.17
N PRO A 270 -5.48 -0.34 4.18
CA PRO A 270 -4.98 0.39 3.01
C PRO A 270 -6.06 1.17 2.23
N ALA A 271 -7.27 0.60 2.07
CA ALA A 271 -8.38 1.29 1.41
C ALA A 271 -8.88 2.49 2.24
N ILE A 272 -9.10 2.29 3.54
CA ILE A 272 -9.50 3.34 4.49
C ILE A 272 -8.47 4.47 4.50
N ALA A 273 -7.16 4.16 4.54
CA ALA A 273 -6.10 5.16 4.54
C ALA A 273 -6.08 6.05 3.28
N LEU A 274 -6.40 5.50 2.11
CA LEU A 274 -6.52 6.29 0.88
C LEU A 274 -7.77 7.19 0.89
N TRP A 275 -8.91 6.72 1.38
CA TRP A 275 -10.09 7.58 1.52
C TRP A 275 -9.94 8.62 2.63
N ASP A 276 -9.23 8.32 3.72
CA ASP A 276 -8.84 9.31 4.74
C ASP A 276 -7.93 10.39 4.12
N ARG A 277 -6.98 10.04 3.23
CA ARG A 277 -6.20 11.02 2.44
C ARG A 277 -7.08 11.85 1.50
N VAL A 278 -8.02 11.23 0.78
CA VAL A 278 -8.97 11.96 -0.10
C VAL A 278 -9.78 12.97 0.71
N LEU A 279 -10.36 12.58 1.85
CA LEU A 279 -11.19 13.46 2.68
C LEU A 279 -10.40 14.55 3.42
N ALA A 280 -9.09 14.37 3.65
CA ALA A 280 -8.23 15.45 4.13
C ALA A 280 -8.04 16.57 3.09
N ILE A 281 -8.10 16.21 1.80
CA ILE A 281 -7.87 17.10 0.65
C ILE A 281 -9.21 17.68 0.11
N ALA A 282 -10.29 16.90 0.15
CA ALA A 282 -11.64 17.25 -0.29
C ALA A 282 -12.68 16.59 0.65
N PRO A 283 -13.07 17.24 1.76
CA PRO A 283 -14.00 16.68 2.75
C PRO A 283 -15.40 16.35 2.21
N ASP A 284 -15.74 16.95 1.08
CA ASP A 284 -16.98 16.87 0.30
C ASP A 284 -16.97 15.79 -0.80
N TYR A 285 -15.87 15.04 -0.95
CA TYR A 285 -15.76 13.96 -1.95
C TYR A 285 -16.61 12.74 -1.53
N GLU A 286 -17.90 12.76 -1.85
CA GLU A 286 -18.91 11.78 -1.42
C GLU A 286 -18.50 10.30 -1.56
N PRO A 287 -17.85 9.84 -2.66
CA PRO A 287 -17.46 8.44 -2.78
C PRO A 287 -16.51 8.00 -1.68
N ALA A 288 -15.59 8.86 -1.23
CA ALA A 288 -14.67 8.55 -0.14
C ALA A 288 -15.40 8.51 1.21
N VAL A 289 -16.42 9.35 1.44
CA VAL A 289 -17.26 9.28 2.65
C VAL A 289 -17.98 7.93 2.72
N ILE A 290 -18.67 7.56 1.64
CA ILE A 290 -19.53 6.37 1.57
C ILE A 290 -18.70 5.09 1.69
N TYR A 291 -17.64 4.94 0.90
CA TYR A 291 -16.85 3.70 0.89
C TYR A 291 -15.98 3.52 2.14
N ARG A 292 -15.44 4.61 2.72
CA ARG A 292 -14.73 4.55 4.01
C ARG A 292 -15.62 4.08 5.16
N ALA A 293 -16.88 4.52 5.20
CA ALA A 293 -17.85 4.04 6.17
C ALA A 293 -18.12 2.53 5.98
N ARG A 294 -18.38 2.08 4.75
CA ARG A 294 -18.58 0.66 4.40
C ARG A 294 -17.37 -0.22 4.78
N ALA A 295 -16.15 0.25 4.54
CA ALA A 295 -14.93 -0.49 4.85
C ALA A 295 -14.65 -0.60 6.36
N ARG A 296 -14.95 0.45 7.14
CA ARG A 296 -14.86 0.41 8.61
C ARG A 296 -15.90 -0.54 9.20
N GLU A 297 -17.13 -0.52 8.68
CA GLU A 297 -18.21 -1.43 9.07
C GLU A 297 -17.94 -2.89 8.65
N LEU A 298 -17.29 -3.13 7.51
CA LEU A 298 -16.83 -4.47 7.13
C LEU A 298 -15.68 -4.95 8.02
N LYS A 299 -14.69 -4.08 8.29
CA LYS A 299 -13.57 -4.41 9.19
C LYS A 299 -14.07 -4.77 10.59
N HIS A 300 -14.94 -3.95 11.18
CA HIS A 300 -15.44 -4.20 12.53
C HIS A 300 -16.19 -5.54 12.64
N ARG A 301 -16.96 -5.93 11.61
CA ARG A 301 -17.61 -7.24 11.57
C ARG A 301 -16.61 -8.39 11.42
N LEU A 302 -15.51 -8.21 10.69
CA LEU A 302 -14.43 -9.21 10.62
C LEU A 302 -13.61 -9.32 11.92
N GLU A 303 -13.64 -8.31 12.79
CA GLU A 303 -13.02 -8.33 14.12
C GLU A 303 -13.89 -8.99 15.21
N GLN A 304 -15.13 -9.41 14.87
CA GLN A 304 -16.10 -10.04 15.81
C GLN A 304 -16.24 -11.57 15.67
N TYR A 305 -15.46 -12.21 14.79
CA TYR A 305 -15.50 -13.66 14.51
C TYR A 305 -14.12 -14.32 14.67
#